data_AF-A0A2V7Y7Y3-F1
#
_entry.id   AF-A0A2V7Y7Y3-F1
#
_cell.length_a   1.000
_cell.length_b   1.000
_cell.length_c   1.000
_cell.angle_alpha   90.00
_cell.angle_beta   90.00
_cell.angle_gamma   90.00
#
_symmetry.space_group_name_H-M   'P 1'
#
loop_
_entity.id
_entity.type
_entity.pdbx_description
1 polymer ?
#
loop_
_entity_poly.entity_id
_entity_poly.type
_entity_poly.pdbx_seq_one_letter_code
_entity_poly.pdbx_strand_id
1 'polypeptide(L)'
;MGWWGTTHSDRESFIVDAARERAELWREAAAERCMSVPSWLADTADAYLRELARTGRATPLPWHPGRFLIRLTDTTRSPWVAADVEVPGLISRPFGIYRGTTRGVGAPGSGTHTLAHLPTRRTIATLPLRKSCMALAAELAGLEIDWQETDPERVLVGAADQGKAQALIRLYEKLTRT
;
A
#
# COMPACT_ATOMS: atom_id res chain seq x y z
N MET A 1 32.51 -4.82 -43.72
CA MET A 1 32.11 -5.30 -42.38
C MET A 1 31.11 -4.31 -41.81
N GLY A 2 29.81 -4.62 -41.87
CA GLY A 2 28.76 -3.78 -41.28
C GLY A 2 28.27 -4.43 -39.99
N TRP A 3 28.50 -3.78 -38.86
CA TRP A 3 27.87 -4.11 -37.59
C TRP A 3 26.50 -3.43 -37.55
N TRP A 4 25.42 -4.22 -37.63
CA TRP A 4 24.08 -3.75 -37.30
C TRP A 4 23.93 -3.87 -35.78
N GLY A 5 23.98 -2.74 -35.09
CA GLY A 5 23.57 -2.66 -33.69
C GLY A 5 22.06 -2.85 -33.63
N THR A 6 21.61 -3.98 -33.09
CA THR A 6 20.21 -4.21 -32.73
C THR A 6 19.88 -3.29 -31.55
N THR A 7 19.25 -2.15 -31.83
CA THR A 7 18.58 -1.34 -30.80
C THR A 7 17.42 -2.16 -30.25
N HIS A 8 17.61 -2.75 -29.06
CA HIS A 8 16.51 -3.30 -28.28
C HIS A 8 15.57 -2.15 -27.93
N SER A 9 14.34 -2.18 -28.43
CA SER A 9 13.30 -1.27 -27.98
C SER A 9 12.79 -1.80 -26.65
N ASP A 10 13.22 -1.22 -25.53
CA ASP A 10 12.69 -1.47 -24.18
C ASP A 10 11.25 -0.93 -24.03
N ARG A 11 10.34 -1.38 -24.89
CA ARG A 11 8.91 -1.07 -24.80
C ARG A 11 8.16 -2.29 -24.33
N GLU A 12 7.58 -2.17 -23.15
CA GLU A 12 6.58 -3.11 -22.65
C GLU A 12 5.18 -2.62 -23.02
N SER A 13 4.29 -3.56 -23.34
CA SER A 13 2.89 -3.27 -23.68
C SER A 13 1.95 -3.91 -22.67
N PHE A 14 0.92 -3.17 -22.28
CA PHE A 14 -0.09 -3.61 -21.31
C PHE A 14 -1.49 -3.53 -21.93
N ILE A 15 -2.38 -4.44 -21.52
CA ILE A 15 -3.80 -4.43 -21.90
C ILE A 15 -4.61 -3.88 -20.73
N VAL A 16 -5.53 -2.95 -21.00
CA VAL A 16 -6.39 -2.33 -19.99
C VAL A 16 -7.84 -2.51 -20.39
N ASP A 17 -8.62 -3.14 -19.50
CA ASP A 17 -10.07 -3.30 -19.66
C ASP A 17 -10.82 -2.15 -18.99
N ALA A 18 -11.84 -1.63 -19.67
CA ALA A 18 -12.71 -0.60 -19.13
C ALA A 18 -14.15 -0.77 -19.63
N ALA A 19 -15.11 -0.35 -18.81
CA ALA A 19 -16.51 -0.24 -19.24
C ALA A 19 -16.64 0.70 -20.44
N ARG A 20 -17.65 0.47 -21.30
CA ARG A 20 -17.80 1.21 -22.56
C ARG A 20 -17.88 2.72 -22.33
N GLU A 21 -18.63 3.17 -21.32
CA GLU A 21 -18.75 4.60 -21.02
C GLU A 21 -17.40 5.20 -20.61
N ARG A 22 -16.59 4.45 -19.87
CA ARG A 22 -15.25 4.90 -19.45
C ARG A 22 -14.28 4.98 -20.63
N ALA A 23 -14.36 4.02 -21.55
CA ALA A 23 -13.54 4.02 -22.77
C ALA A 23 -13.91 5.16 -23.73
N GLU A 24 -15.16 5.62 -23.74
CA GLU A 24 -15.59 6.82 -24.47
C GLU A 24 -14.97 8.08 -23.90
N LEU A 25 -15.02 8.26 -22.57
CA LEU A 25 -14.37 9.38 -21.89
C LEU A 25 -12.86 9.44 -22.17
N TRP A 26 -12.19 8.28 -22.22
CA TRP A 26 -10.76 8.22 -22.57
C TRP A 26 -10.50 8.60 -24.03
N ARG A 27 -11.38 8.20 -24.95
CA ARG A 27 -11.29 8.59 -26.36
C ARG A 27 -11.44 10.10 -26.54
N GLU A 28 -12.42 10.70 -25.86
CA GLU A 28 -12.63 12.15 -25.86
C GLU A 28 -11.41 12.90 -25.29
N ALA A 29 -10.94 12.51 -24.10
CA ALA A 29 -9.78 13.15 -23.47
C ALA A 29 -8.48 13.00 -24.28
N ALA A 30 -8.29 11.87 -24.95
CA ALA A 30 -7.14 11.66 -25.85
C ALA A 30 -7.26 12.55 -27.11
N ALA A 31 -8.46 12.66 -27.69
CA ALA A 31 -8.72 13.50 -28.85
C ALA A 31 -8.52 14.99 -28.56
N GLU A 32 -8.95 15.47 -27.39
CA GLU A 32 -8.70 16.85 -26.93
C GLU A 32 -7.21 17.22 -26.89
N ARG A 33 -6.34 16.22 -26.68
CA ARG A 33 -4.88 16.39 -26.68
C ARG A 33 -4.22 16.00 -28.00
N CYS A 34 -5.00 15.67 -29.02
CA CYS A 34 -4.51 15.16 -30.32
C CYS A 34 -3.61 13.92 -30.18
N MET A 35 -3.93 13.03 -29.24
CA MET A 35 -3.16 11.81 -28.94
C MET A 35 -3.97 10.55 -29.22
N SER A 36 -3.28 9.42 -29.39
CA SER A 36 -3.93 8.11 -29.32
C SER A 36 -4.29 7.78 -27.87
N VAL A 37 -5.33 6.95 -27.66
CA VAL A 37 -5.74 6.51 -26.30
C VAL A 37 -4.58 5.85 -25.53
N PRO A 38 -3.78 4.93 -26.12
CA PRO A 38 -2.64 4.35 -25.40
C PRO A 38 -1.60 5.38 -24.97
N SER A 39 -1.25 6.32 -25.85
CA SER A 39 -0.27 7.37 -25.51
C SER A 39 -0.82 8.31 -24.43
N TRP A 40 -2.10 8.68 -24.52
CA TRP A 40 -2.76 9.50 -23.51
C TRP A 40 -2.83 8.79 -22.14
N LEU A 41 -3.12 7.48 -22.12
CA LEU A 41 -3.12 6.68 -20.90
C LEU A 41 -1.73 6.59 -20.27
N ALA A 42 -0.68 6.36 -21.08
CA ALA A 42 0.69 6.34 -20.61
C ALA A 42 1.09 7.69 -20.00
N ASP A 43 0.86 8.80 -20.72
CA ASP A 43 1.15 10.15 -20.24
C ASP A 43 0.35 10.50 -18.98
N THR A 44 -0.90 10.05 -18.88
CA THR A 44 -1.75 10.29 -17.72
C THR A 44 -1.29 9.46 -16.51
N ALA A 45 -0.88 8.21 -16.72
CA ALA A 45 -0.31 7.37 -15.66
C ALA A 45 1.00 7.96 -15.15
N ASP A 46 1.89 8.39 -16.05
CA ASP A 46 3.14 9.07 -15.71
C ASP A 46 2.89 10.39 -14.99
N ALA A 47 1.95 11.21 -15.46
CA ALA A 47 1.59 12.47 -14.82
C ALA A 47 1.02 12.22 -13.42
N TYR A 48 0.21 11.17 -13.25
CA TYR A 48 -0.28 10.76 -11.94
C TYR A 48 0.88 10.35 -11.01
N LEU A 49 1.85 9.56 -11.48
CA LEU A 49 3.02 9.18 -10.70
C LEU A 49 3.91 10.39 -10.35
N ARG A 50 4.13 11.32 -11.29
CA ARG A 50 4.85 12.57 -11.03
C ARG A 50 4.12 13.45 -10.03
N GLU A 51 2.80 13.53 -10.13
CA GLU A 51 1.98 14.30 -9.19
C GLU A 51 1.99 13.67 -7.80
N LEU A 52 1.97 12.33 -7.70
CA LEU A 52 2.18 11.61 -6.44
C LEU A 52 3.56 11.99 -5.85
N ALA A 53 4.62 11.90 -6.63
CA ALA A 53 5.96 12.29 -6.20
C ALA A 53 6.05 13.77 -5.78
N ARG A 54 5.39 14.68 -6.51
CA ARG A 54 5.38 16.13 -6.24
C ARG A 54 4.56 16.50 -5.01
N THR A 55 3.45 15.81 -4.79
CA THR A 55 2.55 16.04 -3.63
C THR A 55 3.00 15.32 -2.37
N GLY A 56 4.08 14.52 -2.47
CA GLY A 56 4.52 13.64 -1.39
C GLY A 56 3.55 12.50 -1.11
N ARG A 57 2.54 12.28 -1.97
CA ARG A 57 1.68 11.11 -1.88
C ARG A 57 2.48 9.90 -2.35
N ALA A 58 2.58 8.92 -1.49
CA ALA A 58 3.53 7.85 -1.72
C ALA A 58 3.22 6.99 -2.95
N THR A 59 4.28 6.62 -3.66
CA THR A 59 4.24 5.63 -4.74
C THR A 59 3.66 4.32 -4.20
N PRO A 60 2.74 3.66 -4.93
CA PRO A 60 2.21 2.36 -4.52
C PRO A 60 3.35 1.36 -4.29
N LEU A 61 3.34 0.73 -3.12
CA LEU A 61 4.34 -0.28 -2.79
C LEU A 61 4.07 -1.59 -3.55
N PRO A 62 5.10 -2.35 -3.96
CA PRO A 62 4.93 -3.68 -4.56
C PRO A 62 4.55 -4.70 -3.49
N TRP A 63 3.41 -5.38 -3.66
CA TRP A 63 2.91 -6.39 -2.71
C TRP A 63 3.00 -7.79 -3.28
N HIS A 64 3.52 -8.73 -2.50
CA HIS A 64 3.56 -10.14 -2.85
C HIS A 64 2.86 -11.02 -1.79
N PRO A 65 2.21 -12.13 -2.16
CA PRO A 65 1.71 -13.10 -1.19
C PRO A 65 2.83 -13.69 -0.35
N GLY A 66 2.54 -14.01 0.90
CA GLY A 66 3.50 -14.64 1.80
C GLY A 66 2.92 -15.00 3.15
N ARG A 67 3.78 -15.51 4.04
CA ARG A 67 3.48 -15.78 5.44
C ARG A 67 4.44 -15.00 6.31
N PHE A 68 3.96 -14.48 7.43
CA PHE A 68 4.76 -13.69 8.37
C PHE A 68 4.21 -13.79 9.79
N LEU A 69 5.06 -13.51 10.77
CA LEU A 69 4.69 -13.51 12.19
C LEU A 69 4.09 -12.15 12.59
N ILE A 70 3.00 -12.19 13.34
CA ILE A 70 2.40 -11.04 14.02
C ILE A 70 2.18 -11.35 15.50
N ARG A 71 2.27 -10.32 16.33
CA ARG A 71 2.05 -10.43 17.77
C ARG A 71 0.60 -10.06 18.10
N LEU A 72 -0.18 -11.03 18.57
CA LEU A 72 -1.52 -10.78 19.08
C LEU A 72 -1.43 -10.29 20.53
N THR A 73 -2.18 -9.23 20.85
CA THR A 73 -2.17 -8.59 22.18
C THR A 73 -3.43 -8.85 23.00
N ASP A 74 -4.47 -9.45 22.43
CA ASP A 74 -5.68 -9.84 23.15
C ASP A 74 -5.87 -11.36 23.12
N THR A 75 -5.39 -12.00 24.17
CA THR A 75 -5.71 -13.37 24.55
C THR A 75 -6.84 -13.29 25.56
N THR A 76 -8.08 -13.31 25.09
CA THR A 76 -9.32 -13.34 25.91
C THR A 76 -9.38 -14.48 26.94
N ARG A 77 -8.36 -15.35 27.03
CA ARG A 77 -8.16 -16.37 28.09
C ARG A 77 -6.95 -16.16 29.00
N SER A 78 -6.02 -15.24 28.72
CA SER A 78 -4.87 -14.96 29.59
C SER A 78 -4.14 -13.67 29.18
N PRO A 79 -4.38 -12.52 29.82
CA PRO A 79 -3.78 -11.21 29.46
C PRO A 79 -2.25 -11.11 29.59
N TRP A 80 -1.56 -12.22 29.86
CA TRP A 80 -0.09 -12.30 30.01
C TRP A 80 0.61 -12.98 28.82
N VAL A 81 -0.11 -13.52 27.83
CA VAL A 81 0.49 -14.26 26.71
C VAL A 81 0.25 -13.50 25.42
N ALA A 82 1.09 -12.51 25.14
CA ALA A 82 1.24 -12.09 23.77
C ALA A 82 1.85 -13.27 22.99
N ALA A 83 1.15 -13.74 21.96
CA ALA A 83 1.59 -14.87 21.16
C ALA A 83 1.94 -14.40 19.75
N ASP A 84 3.11 -14.84 19.27
CA ASP A 84 3.48 -14.68 17.89
C ASP A 84 2.78 -15.76 17.07
N VAL A 85 1.98 -15.33 16.11
CA VAL A 85 1.20 -16.22 15.23
C VAL A 85 1.64 -15.98 13.80
N GLU A 86 1.89 -17.07 13.08
CA GLU A 86 2.17 -16.99 11.65
C GLU A 86 0.86 -16.87 10.87
N VAL A 87 0.76 -15.82 10.06
CA VAL A 87 -0.44 -15.50 9.28
C VAL A 87 -0.12 -15.46 7.78
N PRO A 88 -1.05 -15.94 6.93
CA PRO A 88 -0.99 -15.66 5.50
C PRO A 88 -1.41 -14.22 5.21
N GLY A 89 -0.76 -13.58 4.24
CA GLY A 89 -1.07 -12.20 3.89
C GLY A 89 -0.30 -11.69 2.68
N LEU A 90 -0.30 -10.36 2.53
CA LEU A 90 0.52 -9.65 1.56
C LEU A 90 1.70 -8.99 2.28
N ILE A 91 2.86 -9.00 1.64
CA ILE A 91 4.10 -8.43 2.17
C ILE A 91 4.58 -7.36 1.19
N SER A 92 4.96 -6.22 1.76
CA SER A 92 5.78 -5.21 1.13
C SER A 92 6.68 -4.65 2.23
N ARG A 93 7.88 -5.22 2.38
CA ARG A 93 8.77 -4.86 3.50
C ARG A 93 8.95 -3.33 3.60
N PRO A 94 8.88 -2.75 4.81
CA PRO A 94 8.75 -3.39 6.14
C PRO A 94 7.33 -3.76 6.57
N PHE A 95 6.35 -3.62 5.70
CA PHE A 95 4.93 -3.78 6.02
C PHE A 95 4.37 -5.13 5.61
N GLY A 96 3.36 -5.59 6.36
CA GLY A 96 2.55 -6.77 6.04
C GLY A 96 1.06 -6.48 6.21
N ILE A 97 0.22 -7.09 5.38
CA ILE A 97 -1.24 -7.00 5.50
C ILE A 97 -1.81 -8.40 5.67
N TYR A 98 -2.55 -8.63 6.76
CA TYR A 98 -3.26 -9.88 7.00
C TYR A 98 -4.75 -9.64 7.25
N ARG A 99 -5.55 -10.70 7.21
CA ARG A 99 -6.98 -10.64 7.54
C ARG A 99 -7.20 -10.89 9.03
N GLY A 100 -7.98 -10.04 9.68
CA GLY A 100 -8.22 -10.11 11.12
C GLY A 100 -7.82 -8.83 11.84
N THR A 101 -7.64 -8.93 13.15
CA THR A 101 -7.33 -7.82 14.07
C THR A 101 -6.20 -8.21 15.02
N THR A 102 -5.81 -7.30 15.92
CA THR A 102 -4.89 -7.59 17.04
C THR A 102 -5.42 -8.65 18.03
N ARG A 103 -6.73 -8.94 17.98
CA ARG A 103 -7.40 -9.90 18.85
C ARG A 103 -7.55 -11.29 18.24
N GLY A 104 -7.24 -11.43 16.96
CA GLY A 104 -7.37 -12.72 16.29
C GLY A 104 -7.20 -12.63 14.78
N VAL A 105 -6.72 -13.73 14.21
CA VAL A 105 -6.61 -13.93 12.77
C VAL A 105 -7.99 -14.32 12.23
N GLY A 106 -8.47 -13.61 11.22
CA GLY A 106 -9.84 -13.77 10.73
C GLY A 106 -10.03 -15.06 9.96
N ALA A 107 -11.18 -15.71 10.15
CA ALA A 107 -11.68 -16.74 9.24
C ALA A 107 -11.97 -16.14 7.85
N PRO A 108 -12.01 -16.94 6.77
CA PRO A 108 -12.45 -16.48 5.46
C PRO A 108 -13.81 -15.77 5.57
N GLY A 109 -13.86 -14.47 5.30
CA GLY A 109 -15.07 -13.64 5.46
C GLY A 109 -14.99 -12.58 6.58
N SER A 110 -13.91 -12.54 7.39
CA SER A 110 -13.70 -11.41 8.30
C SER A 110 -13.55 -10.11 7.51
N GLY A 111 -14.44 -9.15 7.75
CA GLY A 111 -14.50 -7.88 7.01
C GLY A 111 -13.36 -6.89 7.30
N THR A 112 -12.35 -7.27 8.08
CA THR A 112 -11.24 -6.39 8.47
C THR A 112 -9.88 -6.92 8.03
N HIS A 113 -9.02 -5.98 7.68
CA HIS A 113 -7.64 -6.16 7.26
C HIS A 113 -6.73 -5.38 8.19
N THR A 114 -5.62 -5.97 8.60
CA THR A 114 -4.67 -5.34 9.51
C THR A 114 -3.35 -5.09 8.79
N LEU A 115 -2.88 -3.85 8.87
CA LEU A 115 -1.53 -3.45 8.51
C LEU A 115 -0.62 -3.67 9.72
N ALA A 116 0.43 -4.45 9.53
CA ALA A 116 1.44 -4.79 10.53
C ALA A 116 2.82 -4.32 10.10
N HIS A 117 3.63 -4.00 11.10
CA HIS A 117 5.05 -3.76 10.98
C HIS A 117 5.79 -5.07 11.16
N LEU A 118 6.44 -5.57 10.10
CA LEU A 118 7.06 -6.89 10.11
C LEU A 118 8.26 -6.99 11.07
N PRO A 119 9.17 -6.01 11.15
CA PRO A 119 10.32 -6.10 12.06
C PRO A 119 9.92 -6.29 13.53
N THR A 120 8.92 -5.54 14.00
CA THR A 120 8.46 -5.61 15.40
C THR A 120 7.23 -6.49 15.61
N ARG A 121 6.65 -7.04 14.54
CA ARG A 121 5.43 -7.88 14.54
C ARG A 121 4.20 -7.18 15.08
N ARG A 122 4.25 -5.85 15.26
CA ARG A 122 3.17 -5.06 15.84
C ARG A 122 2.16 -4.63 14.78
N THR A 123 0.92 -4.47 15.21
CA THR A 123 -0.11 -3.85 14.38
C THR A 123 0.05 -2.35 14.33
N ILE A 124 0.02 -1.78 13.12
CA ILE A 124 -0.03 -0.35 12.87
C ILE A 124 -1.48 0.13 12.85
N ALA A 125 -2.34 -0.53 12.07
CA ALA A 125 -3.74 -0.14 11.92
C ALA A 125 -4.61 -1.34 11.49
N THR A 126 -5.88 -1.33 11.89
CA THR A 126 -6.90 -2.28 11.41
C THR A 126 -7.97 -1.51 10.65
N LEU A 127 -8.17 -1.82 9.37
CA LEU A 127 -9.07 -1.13 8.45
C LEU A 127 -10.00 -2.12 7.74
N PRO A 128 -11.22 -1.73 7.33
CA PRO A 128 -12.16 -2.64 6.67
C PRO A 128 -11.67 -3.08 5.29
N LEU A 129 -11.07 -2.18 4.51
CA LEU A 129 -10.65 -2.46 3.15
C LEU A 129 -9.14 -2.70 3.05
N ARG A 130 -8.75 -3.78 2.38
CA ARG A 130 -7.34 -4.08 2.05
C ARG A 130 -6.65 -2.92 1.33
N LYS A 131 -7.36 -2.27 0.40
CA LYS A 131 -6.84 -1.12 -0.36
C LYS A 131 -6.45 0.05 0.55
N SER A 132 -7.20 0.26 1.64
CA SER A 132 -6.88 1.30 2.62
C SER A 132 -5.59 1.00 3.38
N CYS A 133 -5.33 -0.27 3.72
CA CYS A 133 -4.05 -0.68 4.31
C CYS A 133 -2.88 -0.45 3.36
N MET A 134 -3.05 -0.77 2.06
CA MET A 134 -2.01 -0.57 1.04
C MET A 134 -1.70 0.91 0.84
N ALA A 135 -2.72 1.76 0.81
CA ALA A 135 -2.57 3.21 0.69
C ALA A 135 -1.90 3.81 1.94
N LEU A 136 -2.34 3.43 3.15
CA LEU A 136 -1.69 3.86 4.39
C LEU A 136 -0.22 3.45 4.44
N ALA A 137 0.10 2.21 4.07
CA ALA A 137 1.49 1.72 4.04
C ALA A 137 2.36 2.49 3.05
N ALA A 138 1.82 2.84 1.88
CA ALA A 138 2.50 3.73 0.94
C ALA A 138 2.78 5.07 1.63
N GLU A 139 1.75 5.76 2.13
CA GLU A 139 1.91 7.08 2.76
C GLU A 139 2.92 7.08 3.91
N LEU A 140 2.95 6.00 4.71
CA LEU A 140 3.96 5.81 5.76
C LEU A 140 5.36 5.62 5.18
N ALA A 141 5.52 4.84 4.10
CA ALA A 141 6.80 4.64 3.42
C ALA A 141 7.37 5.94 2.80
N GLY A 142 6.52 6.92 2.52
CA GLY A 142 6.92 8.24 2.02
C GLY A 142 7.46 9.19 3.11
N LEU A 143 7.38 8.81 4.39
CA LEU A 143 7.92 9.61 5.50
C LEU A 143 9.43 9.36 5.66
N GLU A 144 10.16 10.34 6.19
CA GLU A 144 11.59 10.22 6.49
C GLU A 144 11.81 9.42 7.80
N ILE A 145 11.34 8.16 7.80
CA ILE A 145 11.43 7.23 8.93
C ILE A 145 12.02 5.93 8.41
N ASP A 146 13.09 5.45 9.07
CA ASP A 146 13.59 4.10 8.82
C ASP A 146 12.66 3.07 9.46
N TRP A 147 11.64 2.67 8.71
CA TRP A 147 10.70 1.64 9.12
C TRP A 147 11.30 0.23 9.15
N GLN A 148 12.58 -0.01 8.86
CA GLN A 148 13.19 -1.30 9.18
C GLN A 148 13.64 -1.35 10.63
N GLU A 149 14.15 -0.22 11.15
CA GLU A 149 14.76 -0.14 12.48
C GLU A 149 13.83 0.50 13.52
N THR A 150 12.83 1.26 13.08
CA THR A 150 12.00 2.06 13.99
C THR A 150 10.76 1.27 14.43
N ASP A 151 10.64 1.04 15.75
CA ASP A 151 9.41 0.48 16.33
C ASP A 151 8.25 1.49 16.13
N PRO A 152 7.13 1.11 15.50
CA PRO A 152 5.98 1.97 15.35
C PRO A 152 5.52 2.60 16.66
N GLU A 153 5.60 1.91 17.79
CA GLU A 153 5.26 2.50 19.10
C GLU A 153 6.23 3.59 19.54
N ARG A 154 7.51 3.49 19.15
CA ARG A 154 8.50 4.54 19.37
C ARG A 154 8.34 5.68 18.37
N VAL A 155 7.87 5.43 17.14
CA VAL A 155 7.45 6.53 16.24
C VAL A 155 6.35 7.36 16.90
N LEU A 156 5.44 6.74 17.64
CA LEU A 156 4.43 7.45 18.42
C LEU A 156 5.02 8.23 19.62
N VAL A 157 6.35 8.24 19.83
CA VAL A 157 7.08 8.97 20.90
C VAL A 157 8.48 9.46 20.43
N GLY A 158 8.59 10.71 19.97
CA GLY A 158 9.84 11.47 19.83
C GLY A 158 10.52 11.52 18.45
N ALA A 159 9.89 11.09 17.35
CA ALA A 159 10.48 11.13 16.00
C ALA A 159 10.12 12.40 15.20
N ALA A 160 11.01 12.86 14.30
CA ALA A 160 10.83 14.09 13.52
C ALA A 160 9.52 14.15 12.69
N ASP A 161 9.11 13.00 12.13
CA ASP A 161 7.87 12.84 11.36
C ASP A 161 6.73 12.15 12.13
N GLN A 162 6.87 12.00 13.46
CA GLN A 162 5.85 11.38 14.34
C GLN A 162 4.46 11.97 14.13
N GLY A 163 4.37 13.30 14.13
CA GLY A 163 3.10 14.01 14.03
C GLY A 163 2.35 13.67 12.74
N LYS A 164 3.10 13.49 11.64
CA LYS A 164 2.55 13.13 10.33
C LYS A 164 2.12 11.66 10.30
N ALA A 165 2.95 10.74 10.80
CA ALA A 165 2.62 9.32 10.87
C ALA A 165 1.34 9.08 11.69
N GLN A 166 1.22 9.72 12.86
CA GLN A 166 0.05 9.56 13.72
C GLN A 166 -1.20 10.26 13.15
N ALA A 167 -1.04 11.39 12.46
CA ALA A 167 -2.13 12.03 11.75
C ALA A 167 -2.67 11.15 10.61
N LEU A 168 -1.80 10.51 9.83
CA LEU A 168 -2.18 9.58 8.77
C LEU A 168 -2.95 8.37 9.31
N ILE A 169 -2.44 7.72 10.36
CA ILE A 169 -3.13 6.58 10.99
C ILE A 169 -4.55 6.99 11.45
N ARG A 170 -4.66 8.11 12.19
CA ARG A 170 -5.96 8.61 12.68
C ARG A 170 -6.91 9.00 11.54
N LEU A 171 -6.38 9.59 10.46
CA LEU A 171 -7.17 9.96 9.28
C LEU A 171 -7.80 8.71 8.64
N TYR A 172 -7.01 7.66 8.40
CA TYR A 172 -7.51 6.43 7.80
C TYR A 172 -8.49 5.69 8.72
N GLU A 173 -8.27 5.68 10.04
CA GLU A 173 -9.23 5.14 11.01
C GLU A 173 -10.55 5.92 11.02
N LYS A 174 -10.51 7.26 10.87
CA LYS A 174 -11.72 8.09 10.83
C LYS A 174 -12.51 7.90 9.54
N LEU A 175 -11.84 7.89 8.39
CA LEU A 175 -12.46 7.74 7.07
C LEU A 175 -13.13 6.38 6.86
N THR A 176 -12.77 5.38 7.66
CA THR A 176 -13.27 4.02 7.54
C THR A 176 -14.34 3.65 8.59
N ARG A 177 -14.70 4.56 9.49
CA ARG A 177 -15.79 4.41 10.48
C ARG A 177 -17.13 5.02 10.04
N THR A 178 -17.15 5.79 8.95
CA THR A 178 -18.34 6.30 8.25
C THR A 178 -18.86 5.29 7.24
#